data_AF-A0A847JLD3-F1
#
_entry.id   AF-A0A847JLD3-F1
#
_cell.length_a   1.000
_cell.length_b   1.000
_cell.length_c   1.000
_cell.angle_alpha   90.00
_cell.angle_beta   90.00
_cell.angle_gamma   90.00
#
_symmetry.space_group_name_H-M   'P 1'
#
loop_
_entity.id
_entity.type
_entity.pdbx_description
1 polymer ?
#
loop_
_entity_poly.entity_id
_entity_poly.type
_entity_poly.pdbx_seq_one_letter_code
_entity_poly.pdbx_strand_id
1 'polypeptide(L)'
;MVWENKTTPILTGNMMGIPKIYADIEDLHILADAYRTRLSFEGSTFLELEMTQLEPLDMEQVNAMNTDINTFGWRYIPKVGEPGADLSQPILFPMHNEPKAACLGSGKVKWTESTWDQNPMQFYIINALAELPIIEMKPAILMQGREILTEARGRVLK
;
A
#
# COMPACT_ATOMS: atom_id res chain seq x y z
N MET A 1 -3.49 5.09 2.49
CA MET A 1 -3.80 5.13 1.04
C MET A 1 -3.23 3.89 0.39
N VAL A 2 -3.83 3.41 -0.70
CA VAL A 2 -3.33 2.25 -1.45
C VAL A 2 -3.30 2.61 -2.92
N TRP A 3 -2.14 2.48 -3.57
CA TRP A 3 -2.04 2.56 -5.03
C TRP A 3 -2.10 1.16 -5.64
N GLU A 4 -2.85 1.00 -6.72
CA GLU A 4 -2.89 -0.22 -7.53
C GLU A 4 -2.80 0.13 -9.01
N ASN A 5 -2.29 -0.80 -9.83
CA ASN A 5 -2.13 -0.62 -11.27
C ASN A 5 -3.26 -1.27 -12.09
N LYS A 6 -4.37 -1.69 -11.45
CA LYS A 6 -5.55 -2.28 -12.11
C LYS A 6 -6.85 -1.75 -11.53
N THR A 7 -7.80 -1.39 -12.38
CA THR A 7 -9.06 -0.75 -11.97
C THR A 7 -10.01 -1.69 -11.23
N THR A 8 -10.08 -2.97 -11.60
CA THR A 8 -10.99 -3.93 -10.95
C THR A 8 -10.82 -4.00 -9.43
N PRO A 9 -9.61 -4.23 -8.88
CA PRO A 9 -9.41 -4.26 -7.43
C PRO A 9 -9.54 -2.89 -6.75
N ILE A 10 -9.35 -1.79 -7.48
CA ILE A 10 -9.59 -0.42 -6.99
C ILE A 10 -11.08 -0.22 -6.70
N LEU A 11 -11.95 -0.56 -7.66
CA LEU A 11 -13.39 -0.38 -7.51
C LEU A 11 -13.93 -1.23 -6.37
N THR A 12 -13.59 -2.53 -6.33
CA THR A 12 -14.08 -3.43 -5.28
C THR A 12 -13.53 -3.06 -3.90
N GLY A 13 -12.27 -2.64 -3.80
CA GLY A 13 -11.69 -2.20 -2.52
C GLY A 13 -12.33 -0.91 -1.98
N ASN A 14 -12.64 0.06 -2.85
CA ASN A 14 -13.34 1.29 -2.44
C ASN A 14 -14.77 0.99 -1.97
N MET A 15 -15.47 0.03 -2.59
CA MET A 15 -16.77 -0.45 -2.08
C MET A 15 -16.68 -1.04 -0.67
N MET A 16 -15.50 -1.51 -0.26
CA MET A 16 -15.19 -2.01 1.07
C MET A 16 -14.51 -0.96 1.98
N GLY A 17 -14.42 0.30 1.55
CA GLY A 17 -13.85 1.40 2.34
C GLY A 17 -12.33 1.45 2.38
N ILE A 18 -11.64 0.69 1.53
CA ILE A 18 -10.18 0.81 1.36
C ILE A 18 -9.92 1.92 0.34
N PRO A 19 -9.20 3.00 0.69
CA PRO A 19 -9.02 4.16 -0.18
C PRO A 19 -7.96 3.87 -1.25
N LYS A 20 -8.40 3.16 -2.29
CA LYS A 20 -7.56 2.72 -3.41
C LYS A 20 -7.62 3.72 -4.56
N ILE A 21 -6.48 4.03 -5.15
CA ILE A 21 -6.33 4.92 -6.31
C ILE A 21 -5.32 4.33 -7.31
N TYR A 22 -5.34 4.82 -8.55
CA TYR A 22 -4.50 4.28 -9.61
C TYR A 22 -3.09 4.90 -9.61
N ALA A 23 -2.08 4.08 -9.87
CA ALA A 23 -0.77 4.52 -10.35
C ALA A 23 -0.16 3.43 -11.24
N ASP A 24 0.77 3.83 -12.11
CA ASP A 24 1.71 2.89 -12.71
C ASP A 24 2.64 2.37 -11.62
N ILE A 25 2.77 1.05 -11.51
CA ILE A 25 3.63 0.39 -10.52
C ILE A 25 4.47 -0.64 -11.28
N GLU A 26 5.79 -0.46 -11.27
CA GLU A 26 6.71 -1.40 -11.90
C GLU A 26 6.86 -2.67 -11.07
N ASP A 27 7.06 -3.80 -11.74
CA ASP A 27 7.53 -5.02 -11.09
C ASP A 27 8.91 -4.77 -10.43
N LEU A 28 9.34 -5.68 -9.55
CA LEU A 28 10.64 -5.54 -8.91
C LEU A 28 11.78 -5.69 -9.93
N HIS A 29 12.58 -4.64 -10.07
CA HIS A 29 13.81 -4.65 -10.85
C HIS A 29 14.97 -5.07 -9.93
N ILE A 30 15.68 -6.14 -10.31
CA ILE A 30 16.74 -6.75 -9.50
C ILE A 30 18.08 -6.56 -10.22
N LEU A 31 18.98 -5.77 -9.61
CA LEU A 31 20.32 -5.52 -10.15
C LEU A 31 21.34 -5.38 -9.03
N ALA A 32 22.42 -6.19 -9.08
CA ALA A 32 23.51 -6.16 -8.11
C ALA A 32 23.01 -6.21 -6.64
N ASP A 33 22.15 -7.19 -6.34
CA ASP A 33 21.55 -7.43 -5.03
C ASP A 33 20.69 -6.28 -4.46
N ALA A 34 20.31 -5.32 -5.32
CA ALA A 34 19.34 -4.28 -5.00
C ALA A 34 18.02 -4.57 -5.71
N TYR A 35 16.94 -4.53 -4.93
CA TYR A 35 15.56 -4.64 -5.39
C TYR A 35 14.97 -3.25 -5.45
N ARG A 36 14.41 -2.87 -6.59
CA ARG A 36 13.84 -1.54 -6.80
C ARG A 36 12.48 -1.63 -7.46
N THR A 37 11.61 -0.68 -7.11
CA THR A 37 10.39 -0.39 -7.87
C THR A 37 10.11 1.10 -7.76
N ARG A 38 9.33 1.61 -8.69
CA ARG A 38 8.86 2.99 -8.69
C ARG A 38 7.37 3.02 -9.00
N LEU A 39 6.72 4.04 -8.44
CA LEU A 39 5.37 4.40 -8.77
C LEU A 39 5.35 5.75 -9.49
N SER A 40 4.54 5.83 -10.53
CA SER A 40 4.34 7.05 -11.31
C SER A 40 2.88 7.23 -11.68
N PHE A 41 2.54 8.46 -12.05
CA PHE A 41 1.28 8.79 -12.70
C PHE A 41 1.60 9.53 -13.99
N GLU A 42 1.15 9.00 -15.13
CA GLU A 42 1.36 9.61 -16.46
C GLU A 42 2.83 9.99 -16.73
N GLY A 43 3.76 9.13 -16.31
CA GLY A 43 5.21 9.32 -16.46
C GLY A 43 5.88 10.18 -15.38
N SER A 44 5.12 10.79 -14.47
CA SER A 44 5.66 11.54 -13.34
C SER A 44 5.88 10.63 -12.13
N THR A 45 7.14 10.31 -11.82
CA THR A 45 7.51 9.50 -10.64
C THR A 45 7.26 10.26 -9.35
N PHE A 46 6.60 9.62 -8.38
CA PHE A 46 6.32 10.21 -7.07
C PHE A 46 6.78 9.37 -5.89
N LEU A 47 7.06 8.08 -6.10
CA LEU A 47 7.56 7.17 -5.06
C LEU A 47 8.60 6.20 -5.65
N GLU A 48 9.74 6.10 -4.98
CA GLU A 48 10.79 5.13 -5.27
C GLU A 48 11.06 4.29 -4.02
N LEU A 49 11.14 2.98 -4.19
CA LEU A 49 11.44 2.02 -3.14
C LEU A 49 12.70 1.24 -3.51
N GLU A 50 13.61 1.09 -2.55
CA GLU A 50 14.82 0.27 -2.69
C GLU A 50 14.98 -0.64 -1.47
N MET A 51 15.41 -1.88 -1.70
CA MET A 51 15.88 -2.78 -0.66
C MET A 51 17.22 -3.38 -1.05
N THR A 52 18.17 -3.40 -0.11
CA THR A 52 19.53 -3.92 -0.28
C THR A 52 19.92 -4.76 0.93
N GLN A 53 21.08 -5.43 0.86
CA GLN A 53 21.63 -6.23 1.97
C GLN A 53 20.64 -7.31 2.43
N LEU A 54 20.12 -8.09 1.47
CA LEU A 54 19.11 -9.11 1.76
C LEU A 54 19.74 -10.29 2.50
N GLU A 55 19.23 -10.57 3.69
CA GLU A 55 19.57 -11.71 4.52
C GLU A 55 18.33 -12.61 4.67
N PRO A 56 18.35 -13.85 4.15
CA PRO A 56 17.23 -14.77 4.31
C PRO A 56 16.94 -15.05 5.78
N LEU A 57 15.67 -15.03 6.14
CA LEU A 57 15.20 -15.43 7.47
C LEU A 57 15.04 -16.95 7.53
N ASP A 58 15.26 -17.53 8.71
CA ASP A 58 15.02 -18.95 8.93
C ASP A 58 13.52 -19.29 8.98
N MET A 59 13.20 -20.59 8.93
CA MET A 59 11.80 -21.03 8.90
C MET A 59 11.04 -20.73 10.20
N GLU A 60 11.72 -20.64 11.35
CA GLU A 60 11.07 -20.30 12.62
C GLU A 60 10.63 -18.83 12.59
N GLN A 61 11.50 -17.94 12.14
CA GLN A 61 11.22 -16.53 11.90
C GLN A 61 10.13 -16.33 10.85
N VAL A 62 10.16 -17.08 9.75
CA VAL A 62 9.12 -17.03 8.71
C VAL A 62 7.76 -17.46 9.25
N ASN A 63 7.70 -18.58 9.99
CA ASN A 63 6.45 -19.06 10.57
C ASN A 63 5.88 -18.10 11.62
N ALA A 64 6.73 -17.37 12.34
CA ALA A 64 6.27 -16.34 13.28
C ALA A 64 5.54 -15.16 12.61
N MET A 65 5.73 -14.97 11.30
CA MET A 65 5.01 -13.95 10.51
C MET A 65 3.68 -14.45 9.94
N ASN A 66 3.33 -15.72 10.14
CA ASN A 66 2.00 -16.25 9.81
C ASN A 66 0.99 -15.69 10.81
N THR A 67 0.09 -14.81 10.35
CA THR A 67 -0.78 -14.08 11.26
C THR A 67 -2.01 -13.51 10.56
N ASP A 68 -3.04 -13.23 11.37
CA ASP A 68 -4.21 -12.50 10.93
C ASP A 68 -3.91 -11.00 10.86
N ILE A 69 -4.26 -10.38 9.74
CA ILE A 69 -4.11 -8.94 9.50
C ILE A 69 -5.49 -8.29 9.52
N ASN A 70 -5.67 -7.33 10.41
CA ASN A 70 -6.89 -6.52 10.47
C ASN A 70 -6.66 -5.19 9.74
N THR A 71 -7.14 -5.07 8.51
CA THR A 71 -7.08 -3.81 7.76
C THR A 71 -8.28 -2.95 8.11
N PHE A 72 -8.04 -1.69 8.47
CA PHE A 72 -9.10 -0.73 8.76
C PHE A 72 -9.26 0.24 7.59
N GLY A 73 -10.51 0.46 7.20
CA GLY A 73 -10.89 1.38 6.14
C GLY A 73 -12.00 2.32 6.59
N TRP A 74 -12.29 3.31 5.75
CA TRP A 74 -13.40 4.22 5.92
C TRP A 74 -14.18 4.29 4.62
N ARG A 75 -15.42 3.80 4.63
CA ARG A 75 -16.30 3.89 3.47
C ARG A 75 -17.07 5.21 3.51
N TYR A 76 -16.73 6.10 2.60
CA TYR A 76 -17.33 7.41 2.46
C TYR A 76 -18.02 7.56 1.09
N ILE A 77 -19.30 7.90 1.07
CA ILE A 77 -20.06 8.26 -0.13
C ILE A 77 -20.56 9.69 0.04
N PRO A 78 -20.12 10.64 -0.80
CA PRO A 78 -20.56 12.02 -0.72
C PRO A 78 -22.03 12.14 -1.15
N LYS A 79 -22.70 13.17 -0.63
CA LYS A 79 -24.02 13.56 -1.13
C LYS A 79 -23.93 14.13 -2.55
N VAL A 80 -25.02 14.01 -3.31
CA VAL A 80 -25.12 14.62 -4.65
C VAL A 80 -25.55 16.09 -4.52
N GLY A 81 -24.71 17.01 -4.97
CA GLY A 81 -25.05 18.44 -5.10
C GLY A 81 -25.02 19.25 -3.80
N GLU A 82 -24.66 18.64 -2.67
CA GLU A 82 -24.51 19.34 -1.39
C GLU A 82 -23.31 18.79 -0.59
N PRO A 83 -22.74 19.57 0.35
CA PRO A 83 -21.67 19.08 1.22
C PRO A 83 -22.12 17.95 2.16
N GLY A 84 -21.18 17.08 2.52
CA GLY A 84 -21.38 16.02 3.51
C GLY A 84 -21.52 14.63 2.89
N ALA A 85 -21.90 13.67 3.73
CA ALA A 85 -21.93 12.24 3.39
C ALA A 85 -23.36 11.68 3.35
N ASP A 86 -23.67 10.87 2.34
CA ASP A 86 -24.81 9.94 2.36
C ASP A 86 -24.45 8.65 3.14
N LEU A 87 -23.17 8.28 3.14
CA LEU A 87 -22.66 7.16 3.92
C LEU A 87 -21.27 7.49 4.46
N SER A 88 -21.04 7.25 5.75
CA SER A 88 -19.73 7.42 6.38
C SER A 88 -19.61 6.42 7.51
N GLN A 89 -18.76 5.40 7.34
CA GLN A 89 -18.66 4.32 8.31
C GLN A 89 -17.26 3.68 8.34
N PRO A 90 -16.75 3.33 9.53
CA PRO A 90 -15.51 2.58 9.67
C PRO A 90 -15.73 1.11 9.27
N ILE A 91 -14.78 0.54 8.54
CA ILE A 91 -14.81 -0.85 8.08
C ILE A 91 -13.59 -1.59 8.64
N LEU A 92 -13.80 -2.81 9.10
CA LEU A 92 -12.73 -3.78 9.32
C LEU A 92 -12.75 -4.82 8.21
N PHE A 93 -11.59 -5.08 7.63
CA PHE A 93 -11.34 -6.08 6.60
C PHE A 93 -10.23 -7.05 7.07
N PRO A 94 -10.61 -8.23 7.61
CA PRO A 94 -9.64 -9.22 8.07
C PRO A 94 -9.08 -10.05 6.90
N MET A 95 -7.79 -10.33 6.96
CA MET A 95 -7.02 -11.16 6.03
C MET A 95 -6.12 -12.09 6.83
N HIS A 96 -5.58 -13.12 6.18
CA HIS A 96 -4.61 -14.03 6.80
C HIS A 96 -3.38 -14.17 5.91
N ASN A 97 -2.21 -13.86 6.48
CA ASN A 97 -0.93 -13.95 5.80
C ASN A 97 -0.28 -15.33 6.03
N GLU A 98 0.06 -16.01 4.93
CA GLU A 98 0.78 -17.29 4.92
C GLU A 98 2.15 -17.12 4.25
N PRO A 99 3.19 -16.67 4.97
CA PRO A 99 4.52 -16.51 4.42
C PRO A 99 5.16 -17.86 4.13
N LYS A 100 5.88 -17.94 3.00
CA LYS A 100 6.66 -19.12 2.59
C LYS A 100 8.17 -18.88 2.71
N ALA A 101 8.59 -17.65 2.42
CA ALA A 101 9.98 -17.22 2.54
C ALA A 101 10.02 -15.72 2.81
N ALA A 102 11.04 -15.26 3.50
CA ALA A 102 11.27 -13.84 3.73
C ALA A 102 12.76 -13.53 3.84
N CYS A 103 13.13 -12.30 3.46
CA CYS A 103 14.47 -11.75 3.66
C CYS A 103 14.36 -10.44 4.44
N LEU A 104 15.26 -10.23 5.40
CA LEU A 104 15.49 -8.94 6.04
C LEU A 104 16.49 -8.13 5.21
N GLY A 105 16.44 -6.81 5.27
CA GLY A 105 17.44 -5.96 4.63
C GLY A 105 17.28 -4.49 4.95
N SER A 106 18.09 -3.65 4.30
CA SER A 106 18.04 -2.20 4.44
C SER A 106 17.09 -1.61 3.39
N GLY A 107 16.03 -0.97 3.86
CA GLY A 107 15.03 -0.30 3.02
C GLY A 107 15.30 1.19 2.86
N LYS A 108 14.97 1.72 1.68
CA LYS A 108 14.86 3.16 1.44
C LYS A 108 13.55 3.47 0.74
N VAL A 109 12.96 4.59 1.16
CA VAL A 109 11.77 5.19 0.58
C VAL A 109 12.12 6.61 0.18
N LYS A 110 11.78 7.00 -1.04
CA LYS A 110 11.95 8.38 -1.51
C LYS A 110 10.65 8.85 -2.15
N TRP A 111 10.10 9.91 -1.60
CA TRP A 111 8.99 10.64 -2.19
C TRP A 111 9.51 11.74 -3.11
N THR A 112 8.79 11.99 -4.19
CA THR A 112 8.96 13.18 -5.04
C THR A 112 7.63 13.91 -5.06
N GLU A 113 7.63 15.15 -4.56
CA GLU A 113 6.44 16.01 -4.59
C GLU A 113 5.93 16.14 -6.02
N SER A 114 4.61 16.15 -6.15
CA SER A 114 3.93 16.34 -7.42
C SER A 114 3.26 17.71 -7.45
N THR A 115 3.32 18.33 -8.62
CA THR A 115 2.50 19.51 -8.91
C THR A 115 1.09 19.10 -9.34
N TRP A 116 0.16 20.05 -9.35
CA TRP A 116 -1.20 19.79 -9.82
C TRP A 116 -1.22 19.33 -11.29
N ASP A 117 -0.40 19.93 -12.15
CA ASP A 117 -0.33 19.58 -13.57
C ASP A 117 0.27 18.19 -13.83
N GLN A 118 1.14 17.69 -12.95
CA GLN A 118 1.69 16.34 -13.03
C GLN A 118 0.72 15.27 -12.48
N ASN A 119 -0.07 15.59 -11.45
CA ASN A 119 -1.01 14.64 -10.86
C ASN A 119 -2.27 15.34 -10.30
N PRO A 120 -3.22 15.76 -11.17
CA PRO A 120 -4.31 16.65 -10.81
C PRO A 120 -5.21 16.13 -9.67
N MET A 121 -5.35 14.81 -9.57
CA MET A 121 -6.27 14.16 -8.63
C MET A 121 -5.59 13.66 -7.36
N GLN A 122 -4.25 13.58 -7.32
CA GLN A 122 -3.53 12.93 -6.22
C GLN A 122 -2.34 13.73 -5.68
N PHE A 123 -1.95 14.86 -6.30
CA PHE A 123 -0.78 15.65 -5.87
C PHE A 123 -0.82 15.99 -4.38
N TYR A 124 -1.99 16.39 -3.86
CA TYR A 124 -2.14 16.74 -2.45
C TYR A 124 -1.97 15.54 -1.51
N ILE A 125 -2.30 14.33 -1.97
CA ILE A 125 -2.09 13.08 -1.21
C ILE A 125 -0.59 12.75 -1.17
N ILE A 126 0.06 12.85 -2.33
CA ILE A 126 1.51 12.60 -2.49
C ILE A 126 2.30 13.58 -1.63
N ASN A 127 1.99 14.87 -1.72
CA ASN A 127 2.73 15.91 -1.01
C ASN A 127 2.51 15.80 0.51
N ALA A 128 1.28 15.53 0.96
CA ALA A 128 1.01 15.29 2.37
C ALA A 128 1.80 14.09 2.94
N LEU A 129 2.05 13.04 2.13
CA LEU A 129 2.90 11.92 2.54
C LEU A 129 4.39 12.24 2.46
N ALA A 130 4.82 13.00 1.46
CA ALA A 130 6.20 13.45 1.28
C ALA A 130 6.65 14.41 2.39
N GLU A 131 5.74 15.22 2.92
CA GLU A 131 5.97 16.15 4.03
C GLU A 131 6.20 15.43 5.38
N LEU A 132 5.83 14.15 5.51
CA LEU A 132 6.06 13.41 6.74
C LEU A 132 7.57 13.15 6.92
N PRO A 133 8.19 13.65 8.00
CA PRO A 133 9.63 13.51 8.18
C PRO A 133 9.99 12.04 8.42
N ILE A 134 10.88 11.50 7.58
CA ILE A 134 11.46 10.19 7.80
C ILE A 134 12.58 10.33 8.82
N ILE A 135 12.27 10.05 10.09
CA ILE A 135 13.22 10.18 11.21
C ILE A 135 14.31 9.09 11.14
N GLU A 136 13.93 7.86 10.79
CA GLU A 136 14.84 6.72 10.68
C GLU A 136 14.27 5.70 9.69
N MET A 137 15.12 5.17 8.81
CA MET A 137 14.78 4.00 7.99
C MET A 137 14.98 2.72 8.81
N LYS A 138 13.90 2.06 9.19
CA LYS A 138 13.94 0.74 9.83
C LYS A 138 14.23 -0.37 8.81
N PRO A 139 14.68 -1.55 9.26
CA PRO A 139 14.83 -2.70 8.38
C PRO A 139 13.55 -2.99 7.58
N ALA A 140 13.72 -3.42 6.33
CA ALA A 140 12.64 -3.85 5.47
C ALA A 140 12.60 -5.38 5.39
N ILE A 141 11.41 -5.92 5.10
CA ILE A 141 11.21 -7.35 4.86
C ILE A 141 10.67 -7.52 3.44
N LEU A 142 11.35 -8.35 2.64
CA LEU A 142 10.82 -8.86 1.38
C LEU A 142 10.24 -10.24 1.65
N MET A 143 8.92 -10.39 1.48
CA MET A 143 8.19 -11.61 1.81
C MET A 143 7.54 -12.21 0.56
N GLN A 144 7.66 -13.52 0.42
CA GLN A 144 6.94 -14.31 -0.59
C GLN A 144 6.04 -15.31 0.13
N GLY A 145 4.77 -15.37 -0.27
CA GLY A 145 3.78 -16.22 0.38
C GLY A 145 2.42 -16.12 -0.30
N ARG A 146 1.38 -16.29 0.50
CA ARG A 146 -0.02 -16.09 0.09
C ARG A 146 -0.71 -15.18 1.09
N GLU A 147 -1.64 -14.38 0.59
CA GLU A 147 -2.59 -13.63 1.39
C GLU A 147 -3.98 -14.21 1.12
N ILE A 148 -4.65 -14.67 2.18
CA ILE A 148 -6.00 -15.20 2.12
C ILE A 148 -6.97 -14.08 2.49
N LEU A 149 -7.68 -13.58 1.48
CA LEU A 149 -8.68 -12.54 1.67
C LEU A 149 -9.97 -13.17 2.21
N THR A 150 -10.40 -12.76 3.40
CA THR A 150 -11.66 -13.22 4.00
C THR A 150 -12.77 -12.19 3.85
N GLU A 151 -13.07 -11.81 2.61
CA GLU A 151 -14.00 -10.71 2.28
C GLU A 151 -15.34 -10.79 3.02
N ALA A 152 -15.92 -12.00 3.14
CA ALA A 152 -17.19 -12.24 3.84
C ALA A 152 -17.15 -11.90 5.34
N ARG A 153 -15.96 -11.79 5.94
CA ARG A 153 -15.76 -11.39 7.34
C ARG A 153 -15.56 -9.87 7.49
N GLY A 154 -15.45 -9.15 6.37
CA GLY A 154 -15.42 -7.70 6.34
C GLY A 154 -16.72 -7.12 6.92
N ARG A 155 -16.60 -6.15 7.83
CA ARG A 155 -17.77 -5.62 8.55
C ARG A 155 -17.63 -4.16 8.93
N VAL A 156 -18.77 -3.50 9.06
CA VAL A 156 -18.87 -2.17 9.67
C VAL A 156 -18.54 -2.28 11.17
N LEU A 157 -17.66 -1.41 11.66
CA LEU A 157 -17.41 -1.29 13.09
C LEU A 157 -18.48 -0.39 13.71
N LYS A 158 -19.03 -0.82 14.84
CA LYS A 158 -20.03 -0.09 15.61
C LYS A 158 -19.40 0.51 16.85
#